data_AF-A0A7C4BL08-F1
#
_entry.id   AF-A0A7C4BL08-F1
#
_cell.length_a   1.000
_cell.length_b   1.000
_cell.length_c   1.000
_cell.angle_alpha   90.00
_cell.angle_beta   90.00
_cell.angle_gamma   90.00
#
_symmetry.space_group_name_H-M   'P 1'
#
loop_
_entity.id
_entity.type
_entity.pdbx_description
1 polymer ?
#
loop_
_entity_poly.entity_id
_entity_poly.type
_entity_poly.pdbx_seq_one_letter_code
_entity_poly.pdbx_strand_id
1 'polypeptide(L)' 'MRTHNKAKLTTKRKVESAVCDFCREDKPLCYVCRKCGFTICAECLMAEQRRFVCASAVAWICPNCGNWETL' A
#
# COMPACT_ATOMS: atom_id res chain seq x y z
N MET A 1 -7.67 -25.41 -24.49
CA MET A 1 -7.37 -23.97 -24.34
C MET A 1 -7.72 -23.60 -22.90
N ARG A 2 -6.73 -23.19 -22.09
CA ARG A 2 -6.79 -23.17 -20.62
C ARG A 2 -7.78 -22.11 -20.12
N THR A 3 -8.72 -22.55 -19.28
CA THR A 3 -9.72 -21.74 -18.58
C THR A 3 -9.03 -20.90 -17.50
N HIS A 4 -9.08 -19.56 -17.62
CA HIS A 4 -8.60 -18.66 -16.58
C HIS A 4 -9.64 -18.56 -15.46
N ASN A 5 -9.46 -19.39 -14.43
CA ASN A 5 -10.25 -19.40 -13.21
C ASN A 5 -9.88 -18.17 -12.33
N LYS A 6 -10.67 -17.10 -12.41
CA LYS A 6 -10.51 -15.92 -11.52
C LYS A 6 -11.27 -16.16 -10.21
N ALA A 7 -10.60 -16.80 -9.26
CA ALA A 7 -11.08 -16.91 -7.89
C ALA A 7 -11.27 -15.50 -7.29
N LYS A 8 -12.52 -15.06 -7.13
CA LYS A 8 -12.86 -13.89 -6.32
C LYS A 8 -12.72 -14.30 -4.86
N LEU A 9 -11.52 -14.15 -4.29
CA LEU A 9 -11.34 -14.26 -2.84
C LEU A 9 -11.93 -13.03 -2.16
N THR A 10 -13.21 -13.13 -1.79
CA THR A 10 -13.81 -12.33 -0.74
C THR A 10 -13.46 -12.99 0.60
N THR A 11 -12.32 -12.64 1.19
CA THR A 11 -12.06 -12.97 2.59
C THR A 11 -11.37 -11.80 3.26
N LYS A 12 -11.82 -11.51 4.49
CA LYS A 12 -11.38 -10.39 5.33
C LYS A 12 -9.85 -10.30 5.28
N ARG A 13 -9.31 -9.13 4.91
CA ARG A 13 -7.86 -8.87 4.81
C ARG A 13 -7.22 -9.12 6.17
N LYS A 14 -6.78 -10.36 6.38
CA LYS A 14 -5.73 -10.72 7.32
C LYS A 14 -4.53 -9.87 6.92
N VAL A 15 -3.79 -9.35 7.89
CA VAL A 15 -2.54 -8.63 7.67
C VAL A 15 -1.55 -9.66 7.12
N GLU A 16 -1.66 -9.97 5.84
CA GLU A 16 -0.71 -10.81 5.13
C GLU A 16 0.47 -9.91 4.81
N SER A 17 1.66 -10.32 5.24
CA SER A 17 2.92 -9.65 4.96
C SER A 17 2.92 -9.15 3.52
N ALA A 18 2.92 -7.83 3.37
CA ALA A 18 2.80 -7.19 2.07
C ALA A 18 4.20 -6.79 1.63
N VAL A 19 4.53 -7.08 0.37
CA VAL A 19 5.77 -6.61 -0.23
C VAL A 19 5.63 -5.12 -0.49
N CYS A 20 6.59 -4.33 -0.02
CA CYS A 20 6.65 -2.90 -0.31
C CYS A 20 7.04 -2.71 -1.78
N ASP A 21 6.24 -2.02 -2.58
CA ASP A 21 6.58 -1.76 -3.99
C ASP A 21 7.75 -0.76 -4.12
N PHE A 22 8.01 0.01 -3.06
CA PHE A 22 9.09 1.00 -2.99
C PHE A 22 10.47 0.38 -2.72
N CYS A 23 10.65 -0.33 -1.59
CA CYS A 23 11.91 -0.98 -1.24
C CYS A 23 12.01 -2.45 -1.69
N ARG A 24 10.90 -3.04 -2.14
CA ARG A 24 10.79 -4.44 -2.59
C ARG A 24 11.10 -5.48 -1.52
N GLU A 25 11.03 -5.11 -0.25
CA GLU A 25 11.15 -6.03 0.87
C GLU A 25 9.77 -6.55 1.32
N ASP A 26 9.74 -7.79 1.82
CA ASP A 26 8.60 -8.29 2.56
C ASP A 26 8.53 -7.61 3.93
N LYS A 27 7.40 -6.97 4.23
CA LYS A 27 7.20 -6.30 5.52
C LYS A 27 5.88 -6.76 6.15
N PRO A 28 5.83 -6.91 7.47
CA PRO A 28 4.62 -7.33 8.16
C PRO A 28 3.51 -6.27 8.09
N LEU A 29 3.88 -5.00 7.88
CA LEU A 29 2.97 -3.86 7.81
C LEU A 29 3.30 -3.01 6.58
N CYS A 30 2.45 -3.08 5.56
CA CYS A 30 2.42 -2.11 4.47
C CYS A 30 1.06 -1.42 4.36
N TYR A 31 1.11 -0.12 4.12
CA TYR A 31 -0.03 0.68 3.70
C TYR A 31 -0.31 0.41 2.23
N VAL A 32 -1.57 0.18 1.89
CA VAL A 32 -2.00 -0.14 0.53
C VAL A 32 -2.90 0.97 0.02
N CYS A 33 -2.49 1.64 -1.05
CA CYS A 33 -3.33 2.61 -1.72
C CYS A 33 -4.56 1.93 -2.29
N ARG A 34 -5.75 2.35 -1.85
CA ARG A 34 -7.04 1.77 -2.29
C ARG A 34 -7.36 2.06 -3.76
N LYS A 35 -6.78 3.11 -4.34
CA LYS A 35 -7.03 3.52 -5.74
C LYS A 35 -6.20 2.74 -6.76
N CYS A 36 -4.89 2.63 -6.55
CA CYS A 36 -3.98 2.01 -7.52
C CYS A 36 -3.43 0.66 -7.05
N GLY A 37 -3.62 0.29 -5.77
CA GLY A 37 -3.08 -0.94 -5.20
C GLY A 37 -1.62 -0.84 -4.78
N PHE A 38 -0.99 0.33 -4.88
CA PHE A 38 0.42 0.54 -4.50
C PHE A 38 0.62 0.26 -3.02
N THR A 39 1.66 -0.51 -2.68
CA THR A 39 1.99 -0.89 -1.31
C THR A 39 3.26 -0.18 -0.86
N ILE A 40 3.22 0.45 0.31
CA ILE A 40 4.37 1.11 0.92
C ILE A 40 4.50 0.68 2.38
N CYS A 41 5.70 0.29 2.80
CA CYS A 41 5.93 -0.05 4.20
C CYS A 41 5.97 1.20 5.09
N ALA A 42 5.69 1.01 6.37
CA ALA A 42 5.78 2.11 7.34
C ALA A 42 7.18 2.75 7.38
N GLU A 43 8.25 1.97 7.19
CA GLU A 43 9.62 2.49 7.17
C GLU A 43 9.86 3.46 6.01
N CYS A 44 9.51 3.09 4.77
CA CYS A 44 9.66 3.99 3.61
C CYS A 44 8.76 5.22 3.73
N LEU A 45 7.52 5.02 4.21
CA LEU A 45 6.61 6.13 4.44
C LEU A 45 7.16 7.10 5.49
N MET A 46 7.81 6.58 6.54
CA MET A 46 8.42 7.37 7.62
C MET A 46 9.77 7.99 7.20
N ALA A 47 10.55 7.34 6.33
CA ALA A 47 11.78 7.89 5.77
C ALA A 47 11.51 9.11 4.88
N GLU A 48 10.42 9.06 4.11
CA GLU A 48 10.00 10.12 3.21
C GLU A 48 8.73 10.87 3.67
N GLN A 49 8.57 11.07 4.99
CA GLN A 49 7.44 11.83 5.56
C GLN A 49 7.23 13.18 4.88
N ARG A 50 8.31 13.91 4.57
CA ARG A 50 8.21 15.21 3.87
C ARG A 50 7.63 15.13 2.46
N ARG A 51 7.72 13.96 1.81
CA ARG A 51 7.26 13.75 0.43
C ARG A 51 5.90 13.06 0.38
N PHE A 52 5.65 12.16 1.32
CA PHE A 52 4.46 11.30 1.29
C PHE A 52 3.46 11.60 2.40
N VAL A 53 3.84 12.21 3.52
CA VAL A 53 2.95 12.48 4.65
C VAL A 53 2.55 13.95 4.65
N CYS A 54 1.24 14.22 4.70
CA CYS A 54 0.72 15.57 4.83
C CYS A 54 0.97 16.10 6.26
N ALA A 55 1.16 17.41 6.39
CA ALA A 55 1.37 18.08 7.69
C ALA A 55 0.22 17.81 8.70
N SER A 56 -0.99 17.54 8.20
CA SER A 56 -2.06 16.91 8.97
C SER A 56 -1.75 15.41 9.09
N ALA A 57 -1.10 15.03 10.19
CA ALA A 57 -0.48 13.73 10.52
C ALA A 57 -1.31 12.43 10.33
N VAL A 58 -2.49 12.50 9.73
CA VAL A 58 -3.45 11.41 9.52
C VAL A 58 -3.56 11.00 8.05
N ALA A 59 -2.95 11.72 7.09
CA ALA A 59 -3.05 11.38 5.67
C ALA A 59 -1.69 11.26 4.98
N TRP A 60 -1.57 10.29 4.07
CA TRP A 60 -0.45 10.14 3.14
C TRP A 60 -0.90 10.25 1.68
N ILE A 61 0.00 10.73 0.82
CA ILE A 61 -0.21 10.89 -0.62
C ILE A 61 0.49 9.74 -1.33
N CYS A 62 -0.26 9.01 -2.15
CA CYS A 62 0.31 7.92 -2.94
C CYS A 62 1.23 8.47 -4.05
N PRO A 63 2.50 8.02 -4.15
CA PRO A 63 3.42 8.50 -5.18
C PRO A 63 3.02 8.06 -6.59
N ASN A 64 2.26 6.98 -6.73
CA ASN A 64 1.88 6.44 -8.03
C ASN A 64 0.71 7.20 -8.66
N CYS A 65 -0.33 7.51 -7.88
CA CYS A 65 -1.56 8.12 -8.40
C CYS A 65 -1.89 9.50 -7.82
N GLY A 66 -1.10 10.02 -6.87
CA GLY A 66 -1.37 11.29 -6.19
C GLY A 66 -2.63 11.29 -5.32
N ASN A 67 -3.25 10.12 -5.10
CA ASN A 67 -4.45 10.02 -4.28
C ASN A 67 -4.10 10.20 -2.80
N TRP A 68 -5.01 10.85 -2.07
CA TRP A 68 -4.91 11.04 -0.64
C TRP A 68 -5.52 9.82 0.05
N GLU A 69 -4.71 9.16 0.87
CA GLU A 69 -5.11 8.03 1.70
C GLU A 69 -5.01 8.44 3.15
N THR A 70 -6.10 8.27 3.88
CA THR A 70 -6.11 8.42 5.33
C THR A 70 -5.44 7.18 5.95
N LEU A 71 -4.47 7.37 6.83
CA LEU A 71 -3.79 6.32 7.59
C LEU A 71 -4.74 5.60 8.54
#